data_AF-A0A7W9H6R5-F1
#
_entry.id   AF-A0A7W9H6R5-F1
#
_cell.length_a   1.000
_cell.length_b   1.000
_cell.length_c   1.000
_cell.angle_alpha   90.00
_cell.angle_beta   90.00
_cell.angle_gamma   90.00
#
_symmetry.space_group_name_H-M   'P 1'
#
loop_
_entity.id
_entity.type
_entity.pdbx_description
1 polymer ?
#
loop_
_entity_poly.entity_id
_entity_poly.type
_entity_poly.pdbx_seq_one_letter_code
_entity_poly.pdbx_strand_id
1 'polypeptide(L)'
;MHIYDALNRPERTFPSWPGKSVPGAKEPLHRVVGPKKIDDNRNKSIKECKKVWGDYTGSGLECDEYPFASTKEGSTKGDNRFSVRLIDGKDNRKGGERLNEMYTLNRVLNGDPFYVKITN
;
A
#
# COMPACT_ATOMS: atom_id res chain seq x y z
N MET A 1 10.65 8.02 3.23
CA MET A 1 9.19 7.98 2.95
C MET A 1 8.83 6.58 2.46
N HIS A 2 7.76 5.95 2.97
CA HIS A 2 7.47 4.52 2.73
C HIS A 2 7.31 4.15 1.24
N ILE A 3 6.41 4.85 0.52
CA ILE A 3 6.14 4.55 -0.90
C ILE A 3 7.39 4.74 -1.78
N TYR A 4 8.25 5.72 -1.46
CA TYR A 4 9.52 5.90 -2.17
C TYR A 4 10.41 4.66 -2.06
N ASP A 5 10.53 4.09 -0.85
CA ASP A 5 11.33 2.87 -0.65
C ASP A 5 10.68 1.67 -1.34
N ALA A 6 9.35 1.53 -1.31
CA ALA A 6 8.68 0.46 -2.03
C ALA A 6 8.97 0.50 -3.54
N LEU A 7 8.98 1.69 -4.15
CA LEU A 7 9.19 1.86 -5.59
C LEU A 7 10.66 1.82 -6.03
N ASN A 8 11.58 2.29 -5.18
CA ASN A 8 12.99 2.51 -5.59
C ASN A 8 14.00 1.65 -4.83
N ARG A 9 13.62 1.12 -3.66
CA ARG A 9 14.46 0.29 -2.78
C ARG A 9 13.65 -0.89 -2.21
N PRO A 10 12.96 -1.67 -3.07
CA PRO A 10 12.06 -2.72 -2.61
C PRO A 10 12.75 -3.75 -1.71
N GLU A 11 14.04 -3.97 -1.86
CA GLU A 11 14.86 -4.83 -1.01
C GLU A 11 14.88 -4.42 0.48
N ARG A 12 14.56 -3.15 0.78
CA ARG A 12 14.48 -2.59 2.14
C ARG A 12 13.07 -2.64 2.74
N THR A 13 12.16 -3.38 2.12
CA THR A 13 10.74 -3.39 2.50
C THR A 13 10.23 -4.80 2.80
N PHE A 14 9.15 -4.89 3.56
CA PHE A 14 8.57 -6.16 4.01
C PHE A 14 7.26 -6.49 3.27
N PRO A 15 7.00 -7.76 2.89
CA PRO A 15 7.86 -8.94 3.07
C PRO A 15 9.14 -8.83 2.24
N SER A 16 10.28 -9.25 2.81
CA SER A 16 11.58 -9.15 2.13
C SER A 16 11.94 -10.47 1.43
N TRP A 17 12.40 -10.39 0.19
CA TRP A 17 12.90 -11.52 -0.59
C TRP A 17 13.83 -11.06 -1.73
N PRO A 18 14.80 -11.91 -2.17
CA PRO A 18 15.75 -11.53 -3.22
C PRO A 18 15.08 -11.27 -4.57
N GLY A 19 15.34 -10.11 -5.18
CA GLY A 19 14.75 -9.74 -6.47
C GLY A 19 13.35 -9.14 -6.38
N LYS A 20 12.91 -8.75 -5.18
CA LYS A 20 11.63 -8.08 -4.97
C LYS A 20 11.47 -6.86 -5.87
N SER A 21 10.29 -6.75 -6.46
CA SER A 21 9.81 -5.55 -7.14
C SER A 21 8.41 -5.22 -6.66
N VAL A 22 8.02 -3.96 -6.78
CA VAL A 22 6.69 -3.45 -6.38
C VAL A 22 6.12 -2.61 -7.53
N PRO A 23 4.88 -2.85 -7.97
CA PRO A 23 4.29 -2.10 -9.08
C PRO A 23 3.90 -0.67 -8.67
N GLY A 24 3.57 0.16 -9.65
CA GLY A 24 3.07 1.52 -9.47
C GLY A 24 3.88 2.59 -10.19
N ALA A 25 5.18 2.38 -10.41
CA ALA A 25 6.02 3.30 -11.20
C ALA A 25 6.13 2.90 -12.67
N LYS A 26 6.39 1.61 -12.95
CA LYS A 26 6.57 1.06 -14.32
C LYS A 26 5.39 0.20 -14.76
N GLU A 27 4.78 -0.49 -13.81
CA GLU A 27 3.55 -1.28 -14.00
C GLU A 27 2.41 -0.52 -13.32
N PRO A 28 1.22 -0.38 -13.96
CA PRO A 28 0.12 0.35 -13.36
C PRO A 28 -0.47 -0.39 -12.16
N LEU A 29 -1.08 0.38 -11.26
CA LEU A 29 -2.02 -0.14 -10.26
C LEU A 29 -3.43 0.00 -10.81
N HIS A 30 -4.34 -0.88 -10.41
CA HIS A 30 -5.74 -0.82 -10.81
C HIS A 30 -6.64 -0.60 -9.60
N ARG A 31 -7.48 0.44 -9.62
CA ARG A 31 -8.37 0.75 -8.49
C ARG A 31 -9.31 -0.43 -8.20
N VAL A 32 -9.56 -0.67 -6.92
CA VAL A 32 -10.60 -1.58 -6.42
C VAL A 32 -11.57 -0.77 -5.56
N VAL A 33 -12.87 -0.95 -5.79
CA VAL A 33 -13.93 -0.32 -4.97
C VAL A 33 -14.66 -1.31 -4.06
N GLY A 34 -14.51 -2.62 -4.31
CA GLY A 34 -15.23 -3.66 -3.57
C GLY A 34 -14.73 -3.78 -2.12
N PRO A 35 -15.58 -3.51 -1.10
CA PRO A 35 -15.13 -3.40 0.30
C PRO A 35 -14.47 -4.68 0.81
N LYS A 36 -15.03 -5.85 0.49
CA LYS A 36 -14.45 -7.14 0.87
C LYS A 36 -12.98 -7.28 0.41
N LYS A 37 -12.68 -6.94 -0.85
CA LYS A 37 -11.33 -7.07 -1.39
C LYS A 37 -10.36 -6.10 -0.73
N ILE A 38 -10.83 -4.88 -0.45
CA ILE A 38 -10.06 -3.86 0.26
C ILE A 38 -9.73 -4.34 1.67
N ASP A 39 -10.72 -4.87 2.39
CA ASP A 39 -10.52 -5.38 3.76
C ASP A 39 -9.64 -6.63 3.78
N ASP A 40 -9.77 -7.52 2.80
CA ASP A 40 -8.88 -8.68 2.65
C ASP A 40 -7.41 -8.22 2.44
N ASN A 41 -7.18 -7.17 1.63
CA ASN A 41 -5.85 -6.55 1.47
C ASN A 41 -5.34 -5.96 2.80
N ARG A 42 -6.14 -5.12 3.47
CA ARG A 42 -5.75 -4.51 4.76
C ARG A 42 -5.41 -5.56 5.81
N ASN A 43 -6.25 -6.58 5.94
CA ASN A 43 -6.06 -7.65 6.90
C ASN A 43 -4.77 -8.43 6.65
N LYS A 44 -4.41 -8.67 5.38
CA LYS A 44 -3.14 -9.33 5.06
C LYS A 44 -1.94 -8.41 5.32
N SER A 45 -2.02 -7.13 5.02
CA SER A 45 -0.97 -6.16 5.33
C SER A 45 -0.75 -6.01 6.84
N ILE A 46 -1.83 -5.88 7.62
CA ILE A 46 -1.79 -5.84 9.09
C ILE A 46 -1.14 -7.10 9.67
N LYS A 47 -1.45 -8.28 9.13
CA LYS A 47 -0.79 -9.54 9.52
C LYS A 47 0.72 -9.48 9.27
N GLU A 48 1.15 -8.95 8.13
CA GLU A 48 2.58 -8.80 7.83
C GLU A 48 3.24 -7.75 8.76
N CYS A 49 2.57 -6.62 9.04
CA CYS A 49 3.06 -5.66 10.03
C CYS A 49 3.25 -6.29 11.41
N LYS A 50 2.24 -7.04 11.90
CA LYS A 50 2.32 -7.74 13.19
C LYS A 50 3.42 -8.79 13.21
N LYS A 51 3.68 -9.45 12.09
CA LYS A 51 4.78 -10.41 11.95
C LYS A 51 6.16 -9.74 12.07
N VAL A 52 6.32 -8.51 11.55
CA VAL A 52 7.60 -7.79 11.53
C VAL A 52 7.86 -7.01 12.83
N TRP A 53 6.84 -6.31 13.35
CA TRP A 53 6.99 -5.38 14.49
C TRP A 53 6.25 -5.80 15.76
N GLY A 54 5.47 -6.89 15.73
CA GLY A 54 4.62 -7.29 16.85
C GLY A 54 3.35 -6.45 16.96
N ASP A 55 2.70 -6.49 18.12
CA ASP A 55 1.54 -5.65 18.40
C ASP A 55 1.96 -4.19 18.58
N TYR A 56 1.32 -3.29 17.84
CA TYR A 56 1.57 -1.85 17.84
C TYR A 56 0.36 -1.07 18.39
N THR A 57 -0.60 -1.75 19.02
CA THR A 57 -1.75 -1.12 19.69
C THR A 57 -1.27 -0.11 20.73
N GLY A 58 -1.84 1.10 20.72
CA GLY A 58 -1.47 2.18 21.65
C GLY A 58 -0.17 2.93 21.31
N SER A 59 0.57 2.53 20.28
CA SER A 59 1.81 3.22 19.87
C SER A 59 1.58 4.53 19.11
N GLY A 60 0.35 4.79 18.64
CA GLY A 60 0.05 5.86 17.69
C GLY A 60 0.48 5.58 16.25
N LEU A 61 1.12 4.42 16.00
CA LEU A 61 1.51 3.97 14.67
C LEU A 61 0.38 3.19 13.98
N GLU A 62 0.33 3.29 12.66
CA GLU A 62 -0.55 2.51 11.80
C GLU A 62 0.28 1.75 10.75
N CYS A 63 -0.24 0.61 10.29
CA CYS A 63 0.36 -0.16 9.21
C CYS A 63 0.01 0.50 7.87
N ASP A 64 0.99 1.16 7.25
CA ASP A 64 0.89 1.67 5.89
C ASP A 64 1.26 0.56 4.90
N GLU A 65 0.57 0.51 3.78
CA GLU A 65 0.63 -0.57 2.80
C GLU A 65 0.70 -0.05 1.37
N TYR A 66 1.62 -0.63 0.60
CA TYR A 66 1.81 -0.28 -0.80
C TYR A 66 2.15 -1.52 -1.64
N PRO A 67 1.45 -1.85 -2.73
CA PRO A 67 0.31 -1.13 -3.29
C PRO A 67 -0.89 -1.03 -2.33
N PHE A 68 -1.69 0.01 -2.51
CA PHE A 68 -2.75 0.36 -1.56
C PHE A 68 -3.82 -0.73 -1.44
N ALA A 69 -4.51 -0.79 -0.29
CA ALA A 69 -5.67 -1.65 -0.06
C ALA A 69 -6.68 -1.63 -1.21
N SER A 70 -6.91 -0.44 -1.75
CA SER A 70 -7.82 -0.13 -2.85
C SER A 70 -7.23 -0.42 -4.23
N THR A 71 -6.32 -1.40 -4.36
CA THR A 71 -5.74 -1.81 -5.64
C THR A 71 -5.78 -3.32 -5.86
N LYS A 72 -5.84 -3.75 -7.13
CA LYS A 72 -5.77 -5.17 -7.51
C LYS A 72 -4.41 -5.77 -7.15
N GLU A 73 -3.38 -4.95 -7.19
CA GLU A 73 -1.98 -5.25 -6.86
C GLU A 73 -1.68 -5.24 -5.36
N GLY A 74 -2.68 -4.99 -4.52
CA GLY A 74 -2.55 -5.04 -3.06
C GLY A 74 -2.10 -6.41 -2.56
N SER A 75 -1.86 -6.49 -1.26
CA SER A 75 -1.17 -7.61 -0.60
C SER A 75 -1.76 -9.00 -0.90
N THR A 76 -3.06 -9.13 -1.21
CA THR A 76 -3.70 -10.41 -1.54
C THR A 76 -3.54 -10.85 -3.00
N LYS A 77 -2.79 -10.13 -3.84
CA LYS A 77 -2.50 -10.53 -5.23
C LYS A 77 -1.81 -11.90 -5.34
N GLY A 78 -1.03 -12.28 -4.33
CA GLY A 78 -0.42 -13.60 -4.24
C GLY A 78 1.03 -13.69 -4.74
N ASP A 79 1.62 -12.57 -5.16
CA ASP A 79 3.00 -12.48 -5.67
C ASP A 79 4.00 -11.89 -4.66
N ASN A 80 3.53 -11.50 -3.47
CA ASN A 80 4.32 -10.82 -2.43
C ASN A 80 5.04 -9.54 -2.91
N ARG A 81 4.54 -8.90 -3.98
CA ARG A 81 5.03 -7.64 -4.53
C ARG A 81 4.37 -6.43 -3.86
N PHE A 82 4.28 -6.49 -2.53
CA PHE A 82 3.77 -5.40 -1.69
C PHE A 82 4.79 -5.06 -0.59
N SER A 83 4.58 -3.93 0.05
CA SER A 83 5.40 -3.34 1.10
C SER A 83 4.50 -2.92 2.24
N VAL A 84 4.91 -3.23 3.46
CA VAL A 84 4.30 -2.67 4.68
C VAL A 84 5.33 -1.93 5.51
N ARG A 85 4.88 -0.90 6.24
CA ARG A 85 5.69 -0.16 7.21
C ARG A 85 4.80 0.47 8.27
N LEU A 86 5.23 0.43 9.53
CA LEU A 86 4.62 1.27 10.56
C LEU A 86 5.00 2.74 10.37
N ILE A 87 4.02 3.63 10.29
CA ILE A 87 4.19 5.08 10.22
C ILE A 87 3.25 5.76 11.22
N ASP A 88 3.44 7.06 11.47
CA ASP A 88 2.52 7.84 12.31
C ASP A 88 1.09 7.78 11.74
N GLY A 89 0.12 7.47 12.60
CA GLY A 89 -1.26 7.30 12.16
C GLY A 89 -1.90 8.56 11.56
N LYS A 90 -1.47 9.76 11.98
CA LYS A 90 -1.98 11.01 11.36
C LYS A 90 -1.50 11.14 9.92
N ASP A 91 -0.23 10.82 9.67
CA ASP A 91 0.34 10.84 8.32
C ASP A 91 -0.31 9.76 7.43
N ASN A 92 -0.54 8.57 7.97
CA ASN A 92 -1.21 7.48 7.26
C ASN A 92 -2.63 7.85 6.80
N ARG A 93 -3.45 8.38 7.73
CA ARG A 93 -4.82 8.80 7.43
C ARG A 93 -4.86 9.91 6.38
N LYS A 94 -3.99 10.91 6.51
CA LYS A 94 -3.88 12.00 5.53
C LYS A 94 -3.46 11.50 4.15
N GLY A 95 -2.58 10.48 4.08
CA GLY A 95 -2.24 9.80 2.83
C GLY A 95 -3.45 9.12 2.18
N GLY A 96 -4.25 8.41 2.98
CA GLY A 96 -5.48 7.77 2.52
C GLY A 96 -6.56 8.75 2.05
N GLU A 97 -6.73 9.87 2.75
CA GLU A 97 -7.65 10.95 2.36
C GLU A 97 -7.28 11.52 0.97
N ARG A 98 -6.01 11.87 0.78
CA ARG A 98 -5.50 12.37 -0.51
C ARG A 98 -5.65 11.36 -1.64
N LEU A 99 -5.47 10.07 -1.36
CA LEU A 99 -5.68 9.01 -2.34
C LEU A 99 -7.17 8.94 -2.76
N ASN A 100 -8.10 9.04 -1.80
CA ASN A 100 -9.52 9.05 -2.08
C ASN A 100 -9.98 10.30 -2.85
N GLU A 101 -9.40 11.47 -2.52
CA GLU A 101 -9.59 12.70 -3.28
C GLU A 101 -9.11 12.54 -4.72
N MET A 102 -7.91 11.98 -4.93
CA MET A 102 -7.38 11.70 -6.26
C MET A 102 -8.32 10.82 -7.07
N TYR A 103 -8.82 9.72 -6.48
CA TYR A 103 -9.78 8.85 -7.14
C TYR A 103 -11.06 9.58 -7.54
N THR A 104 -11.57 10.46 -6.67
CA THR A 104 -12.82 11.20 -6.91
C THR A 104 -12.64 12.29 -7.95
N LEU A 105 -11.63 13.14 -7.79
CA LEU A 105 -11.37 14.29 -8.66
C LEU A 105 -11.04 13.88 -10.09
N ASN A 106 -10.32 12.76 -10.26
CA ASN A 106 -9.95 12.25 -11.58
C ASN A 106 -10.94 11.19 -12.10
N ARG A 107 -12.03 10.93 -11.38
CA ARG A 107 -13.05 9.93 -11.74
C ARG A 107 -12.45 8.54 -12.06
N VAL A 108 -11.41 8.14 -11.33
CA VAL A 108 -10.76 6.83 -11.50
C VAL A 108 -11.76 5.75 -11.12
N LEU A 109 -12.29 4.97 -12.06
CA LEU A 109 -13.31 3.96 -11.80
C LEU A 109 -12.69 2.63 -11.33
N ASN A 110 -13.54 1.70 -10.93
CA ASN A 110 -13.09 0.36 -10.56
C ASN A 110 -12.40 -0.32 -11.75
N GLY A 111 -11.17 -0.76 -11.54
CA GLY A 111 -10.35 -1.38 -12.57
C GLY A 111 -9.52 -0.42 -13.41
N ASP A 112 -9.70 0.90 -13.27
CA ASP A 112 -8.92 1.88 -14.03
C ASP A 112 -7.43 1.83 -13.61
N PRO A 113 -6.51 1.87 -14.59
CA PRO A 113 -5.08 1.90 -14.34
C PRO A 113 -4.62 3.30 -13.91
N PHE A 114 -3.68 3.36 -12.97
CA PHE A 114 -2.99 4.59 -12.60
C PHE A 114 -1.55 4.30 -12.15
N TYR A 115 -0.70 5.30 -12.29
CA TYR A 115 0.70 5.26 -11.84
C TYR A 115 0.89 6.16 -10.62
N VAL A 116 1.89 5.85 -9.81
CA VAL A 116 2.29 6.62 -8.63
C VAL A 116 3.68 7.18 -8.87
N LYS A 117 3.78 8.51 -8.80
CA LYS A 117 5.05 9.23 -8.88
C LYS A 117 5.25 9.99 -7.58
N ILE A 118 6.43 9.83 -6.99
CA ILE A 118 6.86 10.65 -5.86
C ILE A 118 7.51 11.92 -6.43
N THR A 119 7.00 13.08 -6.04
CA THR A 119 7.54 14.40 -6.38
C THR A 119 8.07 15.08 -5.13
N ASN A 120 9.17 15.83 -5.30
CA ASN A 120 9.75 16.66 -4.25
C ASN A 120 8.92 17.92 -4.00
#